data_AF-T1EJZ9-F1
#
_entry.id   AF-T1EJZ9-F1
#
_cell.length_a   1.000
_cell.length_b   1.000
_cell.length_c   1.000
_cell.angle_alpha   90.00
_cell.angle_beta   90.00
_cell.angle_gamma   90.00
#
_symmetry.space_group_name_H-M   'P 1'
#
loop_
_entity.id
_entity.type
_entity.pdbx_description
1 polymer ?
#
loop_
_entity_poly.entity_id
_entity_poly.type
_entity_poly.pdbx_seq_one_letter_code
_entity_poly.pdbx_strand_id
1 'polypeptide(L)' 'HIKKPLNAFMLFMKEMRQKVIDECTLKESAAINQILGRKWHSLNRAEQTKYYDMAKREKELH' A
#
# COMPACT_ATOMS: atom_id res chain seq x y z
N HIS A 1 7.87 18.43 9.70
CA HIS A 1 7.32 17.10 10.03
C HIS A 1 8.07 16.05 9.22
N ILE A 2 9.01 15.33 9.82
CA ILE A 2 9.71 14.22 9.16
C ILE A 2 8.75 13.03 9.17
N LYS A 3 8.15 12.70 8.02
CA LYS A 3 7.34 11.48 7.89
C LYS A 3 8.30 10.30 7.86
N LYS A 4 8.01 9.25 8.65
CA LYS A 4 8.81 8.02 8.63
C LYS A 4 8.82 7.42 7.21
N PRO A 5 9.91 6.76 6.78
CA PRO A 5 9.96 6.11 5.48
C PRO A 5 8.80 5.12 5.33
N LEU A 6 8.16 5.15 4.16
CA LEU A 6 7.01 4.33 3.87
C LEU A 6 7.44 2.87 3.74
N ASN A 7 6.81 1.97 4.50
CA ASN A 7 7.02 0.53 4.35
C ASN A 7 6.33 -0.01 3.08
N ALA A 8 6.59 -1.27 2.74
CA ALA A 8 6.08 -1.91 1.53
C ALA A 8 4.55 -1.82 1.39
N PHE A 9 3.84 -2.04 2.48
CA PHE A 9 2.38 -1.94 2.52
C PHE A 9 1.89 -0.49 2.32
N MET A 10 2.58 0.50 2.88
CA MET A 10 2.24 1.91 2.69
C MET A 10 2.43 2.35 1.23
N LEU A 11 3.46 1.85 0.53
CA LEU A 11 3.66 2.08 -0.90
C LEU A 11 2.52 1.46 -1.72
N PHE A 12 2.18 0.20 -1.45
CA PHE A 12 1.05 -0.46 -2.08
C PHE A 12 -0.28 0.28 -1.85
N MET A 13 -0.55 0.69 -0.60
CA MET A 13 -1.75 1.46 -0.27
C MET A 13 -1.78 2.79 -1.04
N LYS A 14 -0.66 3.50 -1.17
CA LYS A 14 -0.61 4.77 -1.90
C LYS A 14 -1.05 4.61 -3.36
N GLU A 15 -0.65 3.50 -4.01
CA GLU A 15 -1.04 3.22 -5.39
C GLU A 15 -2.46 2.67 -5.52
N MET A 16 -2.85 1.73 -4.66
CA MET A 16 -4.12 1.03 -4.79
C MET A 16 -5.31 1.75 -4.19
N ARG A 17 -5.09 2.68 -3.24
CA ARG A 17 -6.20 3.37 -2.56
C ARG A 17 -7.09 4.12 -3.55
N GLN A 18 -6.50 4.81 -4.53
CA GLN A 18 -7.29 5.51 -5.55
C GLN A 18 -8.11 4.53 -6.39
N LYS A 19 -7.52 3.39 -6.77
CA LYS A 19 -8.24 2.34 -7.53
C LYS A 19 -9.39 1.75 -6.72
N VAL A 20 -9.17 1.45 -5.43
CA VAL A 20 -10.23 0.91 -4.56
C VAL A 20 -11.35 1.93 -4.33
N ILE A 21 -11.03 3.23 -4.23
CA ILE A 21 -12.04 4.30 -4.15
C ILE A 21 -12.84 4.43 -5.44
N ASP A 22 -12.21 4.20 -6.59
CA ASP A 22 -12.88 4.23 -7.89
C ASP A 22 -13.76 2.98 -8.10
N GLU A 23 -13.25 1.80 -7.73
CA GLU A 23 -13.97 0.52 -7.81
C GLU A 23 -15.10 0.39 -6.77
N CYS A 24 -14.96 1.01 -5.60
CA CYS A 24 -15.98 1.01 -4.54
C CYS A 24 -16.48 2.41 -4.28
N THR A 25 -17.79 2.60 -4.37
CA THR A 25 -18.49 3.84 -3.94
C THR A 25 -18.38 4.13 -2.43
N LEU A 26 -17.64 3.31 -1.68
CA LEU A 26 -17.36 3.44 -0.26
C LEU A 26 -16.40 4.62 -0.04
N LYS A 27 -16.88 5.65 0.67
CA LYS A 27 -16.07 6.81 1.06
C LYS A 27 -15.37 6.63 2.41
N GLU A 28 -15.71 5.57 3.13
CA GLU A 28 -15.18 5.32 4.47
C GLU A 28 -13.76 4.75 4.41
N SER A 29 -12.80 5.54 4.92
CA SER A 29 -11.40 5.15 4.93
C SER A 29 -11.12 3.86 5.71
N ALA A 30 -11.93 3.54 6.73
CA ALA A 30 -11.81 2.30 7.48
C ALA A 30 -12.11 1.07 6.60
N ALA A 31 -13.20 1.12 5.83
CA ALA A 31 -13.58 0.05 4.91
C ALA A 31 -12.54 -0.11 3.79
N ILE A 32 -12.06 1.01 3.22
CA ILE A 32 -11.01 0.99 2.19
C ILE A 32 -9.72 0.35 2.73
N ASN A 33 -9.30 0.69 3.95
CA ASN A 33 -8.10 0.12 4.56
C ASN A 33 -8.26 -1.39 4.82
N GLN A 34 -9.45 -1.87 5.20
CA GLN A 34 -9.71 -3.30 5.34
C GLN A 34 -9.60 -4.03 3.98
N ILE A 35 -10.16 -3.46 2.92
CA ILE A 35 -10.05 -4.02 1.56
C ILE A 35 -8.59 -4.06 1.11
N LEU A 36 -7.85 -2.97 1.31
CA LEU A 36 -6.43 -2.89 0.95
C LEU A 36 -5.59 -3.90 1.73
N GLY A 37 -5.84 -4.09 3.02
CA GLY A 37 -5.18 -5.13 3.82
C GLY A 37 -5.43 -6.53 3.25
N ARG A 38 -6.68 -6.84 2.88
CA ARG A 38 -7.02 -8.10 2.22
C ARG A 38 -6.32 -8.24 0.86
N LYS A 39 -6.41 -7.22 -0.01
CA LYS A 39 -5.75 -7.24 -1.33
C LYS A 39 -4.23 -7.45 -1.19
N TRP A 40 -3.58 -6.80 -0.21
CA TRP A 40 -2.16 -6.97 0.07
C TRP A 40 -1.80 -8.42 0.43
N HIS A 41 -2.55 -9.04 1.35
CA HIS A 41 -2.33 -10.44 1.72
C HIS A 41 -2.65 -11.42 0.58
N SER A 42 -3.56 -11.06 -0.32
CA SER A 42 -3.86 -11.84 -1.53
C SER A 42 -2.85 -11.65 -2.65
N LEU A 43 -1.93 -10.67 -2.58
CA LEU A 43 -0.88 -10.52 -3.59
C LEU A 43 0.04 -11.74 -3.58
N ASN A 44 0.48 -12.13 -4.77
CA ASN A 44 1.51 -13.15 -4.90
C ASN A 44 2.86 -12.62 -4.36
N ARG A 45 3.79 -13.56 -4.11
CA ARG A 45 5.09 -13.22 -3.51
C ARG A 45 5.90 -12.25 -4.38
N ALA A 46 5.84 -12.39 -5.70
CA ALA A 46 6.58 -11.52 -6.63
C ALA A 46 6.12 -10.06 -6.56
N GLU A 47 4.79 -9.85 -6.53
CA GLU A 47 4.14 -8.55 -6.36
C GLU A 47 4.52 -7.94 -5.01
N GLN A 48 4.42 -8.71 -3.92
CA GLN A 48 4.86 -8.22 -2.60
C GLN A 48 6.35 -7.87 -2.59
N THR A 49 7.21 -8.72 -3.17
CA THR A 49 8.66 -8.48 -3.27
C THR A 49 8.99 -7.17 -3.96
N LYS A 50 8.27 -6.80 -5.03
CA LYS A 50 8.42 -5.49 -5.69
C LYS A 50 8.27 -4.34 -4.69
N TYR A 51 7.20 -4.34 -3.89
CA TYR A 51 6.96 -3.29 -2.89
C TYR A 51 7.95 -3.35 -1.72
N TYR A 52 8.42 -4.53 -1.33
CA TYR A 52 9.49 -4.67 -0.34
C TYR A 52 10.83 -4.09 -0.83
N ASP A 53 11.20 -4.32 -2.10
CA ASP A 53 12.41 -3.73 -2.69
C ASP A 53 12.30 -2.20 -2.76
N MET A 54 11.14 -1.69 -3.20
CA MET A 54 10.88 -0.25 -3.21
C MET A 54 10.97 0.36 -1.80
N ALA A 55 10.37 -0.28 -0.79
CA ALA A 55 10.45 0.19 0.59
C ALA A 55 11.87 0.14 1.16
N LYS A 56 12.67 -0.84 0.74
CA LYS A 56 14.09 -0.91 1.09
C LYS A 56 14.85 0.29 0.52
N ARG A 57 14.67 0.59 -0.77
CA ARG A 57 15.28 1.77 -1.42
C ARG A 57 14.88 3.08 -0.75
N GLU A 58 13.59 3.26 -0.48
CA GLU A 58 13.08 4.46 0.21
C GLU A 58 13.64 4.62 1.62
N LYS A 59 13.89 3.50 2.33
CA LYS A 59 14.54 3.52 3.64
C LYS A 59 16.03 3.90 3.56
N GLU A 60 16.72 3.51 2.49
CA GLU A 60 18.15 3.83 2.30
C GLU A 60 18.37 5.28 1.83
N LEU A 61 17.38 5.89 1.18
CA LEU A 61 17.39 7.29 0.72
C LEU A 61 17.06 8.32 1.82
N HIS A 62 16.58 7.88 2.99
CA HIS A 62 16.12 8.72 4.11
C HIS A 62 17.06 8.65 5.31
#